data_AF-A0A7M3ZVH1-F1
#
_entry.id   AF-A0A7M3ZVH1-F1
#
_cell.length_a   1.000
_cell.length_b   1.000
_cell.length_c   1.000
_cell.angle_alpha   90.00
_cell.angle_beta   90.00
_cell.angle_gamma   90.00
#
_symmetry.space_group_name_H-M   'P 1'
#
loop_
_entity.id
_entity.type
_entity.pdbx_description
1 polymer ?
#
loop_
_entity_poly.entity_id
_entity_poly.type
_entity_poly.pdbx_seq_one_letter_code
_entity_poly.pdbx_strand_id
1 'polypeptide(L)'
;MQQNNINGGDYTKITIATIVSISFIIILYFLFSNIGQIISEKSESFSSSSSIVLIYRLAFFSVCVYAIRYMFTCGPGNMRVVTLDENKEFILNPIGIKKFVTFSSWTLLMCLGYFLIAIINQTMELLKVNAISWLYSWQMIIFVAGISMSFLTATVVRYIILPDEVKIGREHGHMFLFHEQIMHNFAAIFFAFEMLIVQPDLQPDFAIFGLLFGVLYISFAYQLAYFSGGYFVYSFLHPKPKIAPIFAVGLASSIALFYLGLWTVTRFNGYNWLSWIIIIGWLSLIVQFRPVKSNHYNS
;
A
#
# COMPACT_ATOMS: atom_id res chain seq x y z
N MET A 1 35.80 -27.43 -8.66
CA MET A 1 35.02 -28.20 -9.65
C MET A 1 33.62 -28.35 -9.07
N GLN A 2 32.51 -27.87 -9.62
CA GLN A 2 32.16 -27.41 -10.96
C GLN A 2 31.47 -26.04 -10.89
N GLN A 3 31.96 -25.13 -11.74
CA GLN A 3 31.20 -24.01 -12.29
C GLN A 3 30.02 -24.62 -13.07
N ASN A 4 28.78 -24.38 -12.64
CA ASN A 4 27.60 -24.70 -13.43
C ASN A 4 26.69 -23.47 -13.52
N ASN A 5 26.81 -22.81 -14.67
CA ASN A 5 25.78 -22.07 -15.41
C ASN A 5 24.77 -21.24 -14.60
N ILE A 6 25.06 -19.94 -14.47
CA ILE A 6 24.00 -18.93 -14.39
C ILE A 6 24.12 -18.04 -15.63
N ASN A 7 23.73 -18.59 -16.79
CA ASN A 7 23.10 -17.77 -17.83
C ASN A 7 21.69 -17.39 -17.31
N GLY A 8 21.65 -16.62 -16.23
CA GLY A 8 20.43 -15.98 -15.76
C GLY A 8 20.17 -14.83 -16.73
N GLY A 9 19.26 -15.04 -17.67
CA GLY A 9 18.90 -14.00 -18.63
C GLY A 9 18.53 -12.71 -17.90
N ASP A 10 18.97 -11.57 -18.43
CA ASP A 10 18.48 -10.28 -17.96
C ASP A 10 17.04 -10.09 -18.47
N TYR A 11 16.06 -10.22 -17.57
CA TYR A 11 14.64 -10.07 -17.91
C TYR A 11 14.17 -8.62 -17.90
N THR A 12 15.07 -7.63 -17.78
CA THR A 12 14.72 -6.20 -17.75
C THR A 12 13.81 -5.80 -18.90
N LYS A 13 14.17 -6.15 -20.14
CA LYS A 13 13.35 -5.82 -21.33
C LYS A 13 11.94 -6.42 -21.24
N ILE A 14 11.84 -7.65 -20.73
CA ILE A 14 10.57 -8.35 -20.58
C ILE A 14 9.74 -7.67 -19.48
N THR A 15 10.33 -7.37 -18.32
CA THR A 15 9.61 -6.69 -17.25
C THR A 15 9.14 -5.29 -17.66
N ILE A 16 9.98 -4.51 -18.34
CA ILE A 16 9.58 -3.20 -18.88
C ILE A 16 8.45 -3.36 -19.90
N ALA A 17 8.56 -4.30 -20.84
CA ALA A 17 7.49 -4.58 -21.80
C ALA A 17 6.19 -4.99 -21.10
N THR A 18 6.25 -5.78 -20.02
CA THR A 18 5.09 -6.12 -19.20
C THR A 18 4.48 -4.88 -18.53
N ILE A 19 5.29 -4.03 -17.90
CA ILE A 19 4.82 -2.78 -17.27
C ILE A 19 4.12 -1.89 -18.30
N VAL A 20 4.73 -1.71 -19.47
CA VAL A 20 4.17 -0.91 -20.58
C VAL A 20 2.88 -1.53 -21.09
N SER A 21 2.83 -2.86 -21.26
CA SER A 21 1.65 -3.56 -21.76
C SER A 21 0.47 -3.44 -20.79
N ILE A 22 0.71 -3.62 -19.49
CA ILE A 22 -0.35 -3.45 -18.46
C ILE A 22 -0.79 -1.99 -18.40
N SER A 23 0.15 -1.04 -18.44
CA SER A 23 -0.18 0.39 -18.49
C SER A 23 -1.06 0.73 -19.69
N PHE A 24 -0.74 0.17 -20.86
CA PHE A 24 -1.54 0.34 -22.07
C PHE A 24 -2.94 -0.26 -21.91
N ILE A 25 -3.06 -1.47 -21.35
CA ILE A 25 -4.37 -2.10 -21.07
C ILE A 25 -5.19 -1.25 -20.11
N ILE A 26 -4.58 -0.70 -19.05
CA ILE A 26 -5.25 0.21 -18.11
C ILE A 26 -5.76 1.46 -18.85
N ILE A 27 -4.94 2.08 -19.71
CA ILE A 27 -5.34 3.23 -20.53
C ILE A 27 -6.52 2.88 -21.44
N LEU A 28 -6.46 1.74 -22.14
CA LEU A 28 -7.57 1.27 -22.97
C LEU A 28 -8.84 1.08 -22.14
N TYR A 29 -8.73 0.49 -20.94
CA TYR A 29 -9.87 0.35 -20.04
C TYR A 29 -10.46 1.73 -19.66
N PHE A 30 -9.63 2.72 -19.33
CA PHE A 30 -10.12 4.08 -19.05
C PHE A 30 -10.80 4.75 -20.24
N LEU A 31 -10.35 4.47 -21.48
CA LEU A 31 -10.92 5.06 -22.70
C LEU A 31 -12.22 4.40 -23.15
N PHE A 32 -12.38 3.08 -22.94
CA PHE A 32 -13.52 2.32 -23.45
C PHE A 32 -14.55 1.94 -22.38
N SER A 33 -14.25 2.14 -21.09
CA SER A 33 -15.21 1.90 -20.00
C SER A 33 -15.90 3.20 -19.56
N ASN A 34 -17.04 3.03 -18.88
CA ASN A 34 -17.76 4.15 -18.26
C ASN A 34 -17.19 4.54 -16.90
N ILE A 35 -15.94 4.19 -16.59
CA ILE A 35 -15.33 4.40 -15.26
C ILE A 35 -15.37 5.86 -14.83
N GLY A 36 -15.17 6.81 -15.75
CA GLY A 36 -15.25 8.25 -15.47
C GLY A 36 -16.63 8.67 -14.95
N GLN A 37 -17.69 8.14 -15.56
CA GLN A 37 -19.07 8.39 -15.13
C GLN A 37 -19.34 7.73 -13.77
N ILE A 38 -18.92 6.48 -13.58
CA ILE A 38 -19.09 5.76 -12.30
C ILE A 38 -18.38 6.52 -11.17
N ILE A 39 -17.18 7.06 -11.41
CA ILE A 39 -16.46 7.88 -10.41
C ILE A 39 -17.29 9.11 -10.05
N SER A 40 -17.77 9.85 -11.06
CA SER A 40 -18.56 11.06 -10.84
C SER A 40 -19.81 10.78 -10.00
N GLU A 41 -20.52 9.69 -10.29
CA GLU A 41 -21.77 9.32 -9.60
C GLU A 41 -21.54 8.81 -8.17
N LYS A 42 -20.42 8.13 -7.91
CA LYS A 42 -20.17 7.46 -6.62
C LYS A 42 -19.25 8.22 -5.68
N SER A 43 -18.51 9.21 -6.17
CA SER A 43 -17.46 9.90 -5.40
C SER A 43 -17.95 10.58 -4.13
N GLU A 44 -19.16 11.15 -4.17
CA GLU A 44 -19.74 11.84 -3.01
C GLU A 44 -20.04 10.88 -1.85
N SER A 45 -20.28 9.59 -2.12
CA SER A 45 -20.56 8.57 -1.08
C SER A 45 -19.38 8.34 -0.11
N PHE A 46 -18.18 8.81 -0.46
CA PHE A 46 -17.00 8.73 0.40
C PHE A 46 -16.94 9.89 1.39
N SER A 47 -17.76 10.93 1.22
CA SER A 47 -17.89 12.04 2.16
C SER A 47 -18.78 11.67 3.35
N SER A 48 -18.79 12.54 4.34
CA SER A 48 -19.73 12.48 5.45
C SER A 48 -19.97 13.88 5.99
N SER A 49 -21.20 14.19 6.39
CA SER A 49 -21.56 15.42 7.09
C SER A 49 -21.43 15.32 8.61
N SER A 50 -21.06 14.15 9.15
CA SER A 50 -21.01 13.90 10.60
C SER A 50 -19.79 14.52 11.27
N SER A 51 -19.99 15.38 12.27
CA SER A 51 -18.89 15.98 13.06
C SER A 51 -18.03 14.94 13.76
N ILE A 52 -18.61 13.80 14.17
CA ILE A 52 -17.85 12.69 14.77
C ILE A 52 -16.87 12.10 13.75
N VAL A 53 -17.29 11.99 12.49
CA VAL A 53 -16.44 11.54 11.39
C VAL A 53 -15.26 12.49 11.18
N LEU A 54 -15.52 13.79 11.19
CA LEU A 54 -14.46 14.79 11.06
C LEU A 54 -13.42 14.69 12.19
N ILE A 55 -13.88 14.50 13.44
CA ILE A 55 -13.00 14.43 14.61
C ILE A 55 -12.01 13.26 14.50
N TYR A 56 -12.50 12.06 14.18
CA TYR A 56 -11.58 10.93 14.08
C TYR A 56 -10.70 11.01 12.83
N ARG A 57 -11.20 11.57 11.70
CA ARG A 57 -10.38 11.82 10.50
C ARG A 57 -9.21 12.76 10.82
N LEU A 58 -9.45 13.83 11.60
CA LEU A 58 -8.41 14.72 12.12
C LEU A 58 -7.41 13.99 13.03
N ALA A 59 -7.89 13.09 13.90
CA ALA A 59 -7.03 12.28 14.75
C ALA A 59 -6.13 11.34 13.94
N PHE A 60 -6.70 10.59 12.98
CA PHE A 60 -5.94 9.69 12.10
C PHE A 60 -4.94 10.45 11.23
N PHE A 61 -5.36 11.58 10.65
CA PHE A 61 -4.46 12.48 9.93
C PHE A 61 -3.28 12.93 10.79
N SER A 62 -3.55 13.36 12.04
CA SER A 62 -2.51 13.82 12.97
C SER A 62 -1.51 12.71 13.31
N VAL A 63 -1.99 11.47 13.48
CA VAL A 63 -1.11 10.30 13.69
C VAL A 63 -0.23 10.04 12.47
N CYS A 64 -0.77 10.13 11.25
CA CYS A 64 0.01 9.99 10.02
C CYS A 64 1.07 11.10 9.87
N VAL A 65 0.70 12.37 10.12
CA VAL A 65 1.64 13.51 10.11
C VAL A 65 2.76 13.28 11.11
N TYR A 66 2.42 12.86 12.33
CA TYR A 66 3.41 12.58 13.37
C TYR A 66 4.34 11.44 12.98
N ALA A 67 3.83 10.35 12.38
CA ALA A 67 4.65 9.25 11.89
C ALA A 67 5.63 9.71 10.80
N ILE A 68 5.17 10.49 9.83
CA ILE A 68 6.02 11.04 8.76
C ILE A 68 7.10 11.95 9.36
N ARG A 69 6.72 12.89 10.23
CA ARG A 69 7.68 13.76 10.92
C ARG A 69 8.71 12.96 11.72
N TYR A 70 8.26 11.92 12.41
CA TYR A 70 9.15 11.04 13.16
C TYR A 70 10.12 10.31 12.23
N MET A 71 9.65 9.77 11.09
CA MET A 71 10.53 9.15 10.08
C MET A 71 11.63 10.09 9.58
N PHE A 72 11.36 11.39 9.42
CA PHE A 72 12.38 12.37 9.06
C PHE A 72 13.43 12.61 10.16
N THR A 73 13.06 12.44 11.43
CA THR A 73 13.86 12.86 12.59
C THR A 73 14.54 11.71 13.34
N CYS A 74 14.06 10.47 13.20
CA CYS A 74 14.50 9.30 13.98
C CYS A 74 15.88 8.71 13.57
N GLY A 75 16.75 9.49 12.92
CA GLY A 75 18.07 9.04 12.46
C GLY A 75 18.01 8.15 11.21
N PRO A 76 19.06 7.39 10.88
CA PRO A 76 19.07 6.49 9.73
C PRO A 76 18.09 5.32 9.92
N GLY A 77 17.35 4.96 8.88
CA GLY A 77 16.52 3.73 8.88
C GLY A 77 17.37 2.49 8.58
N ASN A 78 16.79 1.30 8.66
CA ASN A 78 17.41 0.05 8.21
C ASN A 78 16.60 -0.50 7.03
N MET A 79 17.17 -0.52 5.83
CA MET A 79 16.50 -1.00 4.62
C MET A 79 17.34 -2.06 3.93
N ARG A 80 16.83 -3.28 3.82
CA ARG A 80 17.44 -4.31 2.97
C ARG A 80 17.17 -3.95 1.53
N VAL A 81 18.22 -3.85 0.73
CA VAL A 81 18.12 -3.53 -0.70
C VAL A 81 19.00 -4.48 -1.50
N VAL A 82 18.71 -4.58 -2.79
CA VAL A 82 19.48 -5.40 -3.74
C VAL A 82 20.11 -4.48 -4.78
N THR A 83 21.43 -4.53 -4.92
CA THR A 83 22.15 -3.77 -5.97
C THR A 83 21.71 -4.21 -7.37
N LEU A 84 21.47 -3.27 -8.27
CA LEU A 84 21.13 -3.55 -9.67
C LEU A 84 22.22 -4.38 -10.38
N ASP A 85 23.49 -3.99 -10.21
CA ASP A 85 24.60 -4.55 -10.98
C ASP A 85 24.97 -5.96 -10.51
N GLU A 86 25.11 -6.15 -9.20
CA GLU A 86 25.66 -7.38 -8.64
C GLU A 86 24.59 -8.35 -8.11
N ASN A 87 23.32 -7.92 -8.01
CA ASN A 87 22.24 -8.66 -7.32
C ASN A 87 22.65 -9.13 -5.91
N LYS A 88 23.45 -8.31 -5.23
CA LYS A 88 23.86 -8.56 -3.85
C LYS A 88 22.97 -7.78 -2.91
N GLU A 89 22.58 -8.45 -1.84
CA GLU A 89 21.83 -7.84 -0.77
C GLU A 89 22.77 -7.09 0.17
N PHE A 90 22.37 -5.87 0.54
CA PHE A 90 23.05 -5.11 1.58
C PHE A 90 22.03 -4.28 2.37
N ILE A 91 22.47 -3.77 3.52
CA ILE A 91 21.66 -2.88 4.35
C ILE A 91 22.01 -1.45 3.98
N LEU A 92 21.04 -0.74 3.45
CA LEU A 92 21.09 0.70 3.23
C LEU A 92 20.52 1.40 4.46
N ASN A 93 21.17 2.50 4.86
CA ASN A 93 20.73 3.33 5.97
C ASN A 93 20.12 4.66 5.49
N PRO A 94 18.87 4.66 4.97
CA PRO A 94 18.28 5.84 4.37
C PRO A 94 18.01 6.95 5.40
N ILE A 95 18.20 8.20 4.97
CA ILE A 95 17.98 9.41 5.76
C ILE A 95 16.96 10.31 5.04
N GLY A 96 16.07 10.92 5.81
CA GLY A 96 15.08 11.87 5.30
C GLY A 96 14.18 11.26 4.22
N ILE A 97 14.11 11.92 3.05
CA ILE A 97 13.21 11.52 1.96
C ILE A 97 13.53 10.13 1.39
N LYS A 98 14.78 9.66 1.51
CA LYS A 98 15.20 8.34 1.04
C LYS A 98 14.51 7.19 1.79
N LYS A 99 13.83 7.47 2.91
CA LYS A 99 13.00 6.49 3.62
C LYS A 99 11.65 6.23 2.94
N PHE A 100 11.20 7.13 2.06
CA PHE A 100 9.89 7.06 1.40
C PHE A 100 9.91 6.29 0.06
N VAL A 101 10.83 5.32 -0.06
CA VAL A 101 10.99 4.49 -1.26
C VAL A 101 10.33 3.11 -1.11
N THR A 102 9.99 2.70 0.12
CA THR A 102 9.35 1.40 0.37
C THR A 102 7.86 1.43 0.01
N PHE A 103 7.29 0.28 -0.31
CA PHE A 103 5.87 0.17 -0.59
C PHE A 103 5.02 0.54 0.64
N SER A 104 5.47 0.15 1.83
CA SER A 104 4.83 0.52 3.11
C SER A 104 4.86 2.03 3.37
N SER A 105 5.92 2.74 2.96
CA SER A 105 5.94 4.21 3.05
C SER A 105 4.95 4.87 2.09
N TRP A 106 4.76 4.31 0.88
CA TRP A 106 3.71 4.76 -0.04
C TRP A 106 2.32 4.52 0.55
N THR A 107 2.08 3.38 1.20
CA THR A 107 0.84 3.13 1.95
C THR A 107 0.56 4.21 3.01
N LEU A 108 1.59 4.63 3.76
CA LEU A 108 1.46 5.73 4.73
C LEU A 108 1.11 7.06 4.05
N LEU A 109 1.73 7.38 2.91
CA LEU A 109 1.43 8.59 2.14
C LEU A 109 0.01 8.58 1.58
N MET A 110 -0.49 7.43 1.13
CA MET A 110 -1.88 7.27 0.69
C MET A 110 -2.87 7.46 1.84
N CYS A 111 -2.54 6.92 3.02
CA CYS A 111 -3.31 7.13 4.24
C CYS A 111 -3.39 8.62 4.63
N LEU A 112 -2.24 9.30 4.65
CA LEU A 112 -2.17 10.75 4.89
C LEU A 112 -3.00 11.54 3.86
N GLY A 113 -2.76 11.28 2.57
CA GLY A 113 -3.39 11.99 1.46
C GLY A 113 -4.91 11.82 1.47
N TYR A 114 -5.39 10.60 1.74
CA TYR A 114 -6.81 10.33 1.90
C TYR A 114 -7.43 11.20 3.00
N PHE A 115 -6.90 11.13 4.22
CA PHE A 115 -7.50 11.85 5.34
C PHE A 115 -7.41 13.36 5.16
N LEU A 116 -6.34 13.87 4.55
CA LEU A 116 -6.25 15.29 4.19
C LEU A 116 -7.41 15.72 3.28
N ILE A 117 -7.60 14.99 2.17
CA ILE A 117 -8.65 15.33 1.20
C ILE A 117 -10.04 15.16 1.81
N ALA A 118 -10.25 14.08 2.59
CA ALA A 118 -11.52 13.84 3.27
C ALA A 118 -11.86 14.95 4.27
N ILE A 119 -10.87 15.46 5.01
CA ILE A 119 -11.04 16.62 5.91
C ILE A 119 -11.40 17.87 5.11
N ILE A 120 -10.72 18.14 4.00
CA ILE A 120 -10.99 19.32 3.15
C ILE A 120 -12.43 19.25 2.62
N ASN A 121 -12.82 18.14 1.97
CA ASN A 121 -14.16 17.95 1.42
C ASN A 121 -15.24 18.09 2.49
N GLN A 122 -15.08 17.42 3.63
CA GLN A 122 -16.04 17.47 4.72
C GLN A 122 -16.13 18.87 5.36
N THR A 123 -15.01 19.57 5.49
CA THR A 123 -15.01 20.94 6.02
C THR A 123 -15.72 21.90 5.06
N MET A 124 -15.51 21.75 3.74
CA MET A 124 -16.23 22.53 2.74
C MET A 124 -17.74 22.28 2.81
N GLU A 125 -18.15 21.02 2.96
CA GLU A 125 -19.55 20.63 3.11
C GLU A 125 -20.18 21.27 4.37
N LEU A 126 -19.48 21.23 5.51
CA LEU A 126 -19.94 21.85 6.76
C LEU A 126 -20.03 23.38 6.67
N LEU A 127 -19.09 24.02 5.97
CA LEU A 127 -19.08 25.47 5.73
C LEU A 127 -20.03 25.89 4.60
N LYS A 128 -20.73 24.94 3.96
CA LYS A 128 -21.62 25.17 2.81
C LYS A 128 -20.93 25.91 1.66
N VAL A 129 -19.63 25.65 1.48
CA VAL A 129 -18.86 26.16 0.34
C VAL A 129 -19.12 25.25 -0.85
N ASN A 130 -19.11 25.82 -2.06
CA ASN A 130 -19.34 25.06 -3.29
C ASN A 130 -18.40 23.85 -3.38
N ALA A 131 -19.01 22.68 -3.58
CA ALA A 131 -18.30 21.43 -3.79
C ALA A 131 -17.37 21.49 -5.01
N ILE A 132 -16.17 20.94 -4.86
CA ILE A 132 -15.22 20.77 -5.96
C ILE A 132 -15.28 19.30 -6.39
N SER A 133 -15.98 19.02 -7.50
CA SER A 133 -16.29 17.65 -7.96
C SER A 133 -15.06 16.75 -8.12
N TRP A 134 -13.95 17.30 -8.64
CA TRP A 134 -12.72 16.53 -8.79
C TRP A 134 -12.11 16.11 -7.45
N LEU A 135 -12.34 16.86 -6.37
CA LEU A 135 -11.77 16.57 -5.05
C LEU A 135 -12.41 15.32 -4.43
N TYR A 136 -13.72 15.12 -4.60
CA TYR A 136 -14.39 13.86 -4.23
C TYR A 136 -13.87 12.67 -5.05
N SER A 137 -13.61 12.88 -6.34
CA SER A 137 -13.05 11.84 -7.21
C SER A 137 -11.67 11.39 -6.71
N TRP A 138 -10.80 12.33 -6.35
CA TRP A 138 -9.49 12.00 -5.78
C TRP A 138 -9.59 11.35 -4.41
N GLN A 139 -10.52 11.78 -3.56
CA GLN A 139 -10.79 11.12 -2.27
C GLN A 139 -11.11 9.65 -2.46
N MET A 140 -12.02 9.32 -3.38
CA MET A 140 -12.37 7.94 -3.74
C MET A 140 -11.14 7.16 -4.23
N ILE A 141 -10.43 7.69 -5.23
CA ILE A 141 -9.30 7.00 -5.86
C ILE A 141 -8.22 6.66 -4.83
N ILE A 142 -7.88 7.62 -3.96
CA ILE A 142 -6.87 7.44 -2.93
C ILE A 142 -7.38 6.51 -1.83
N PHE A 143 -8.67 6.55 -1.48
CA PHE A 143 -9.25 5.58 -0.54
C PHE A 143 -9.11 4.16 -1.07
N VAL A 144 -9.58 3.91 -2.29
CA VAL A 144 -9.60 2.59 -2.93
C VAL A 144 -8.18 2.02 -3.01
N ALA A 145 -7.23 2.82 -3.48
CA ALA A 145 -5.85 2.39 -3.55
C ALA A 145 -5.25 2.22 -2.14
N GLY A 146 -5.49 3.16 -1.23
CA GLY A 146 -4.94 3.16 0.12
C GLY A 146 -5.39 1.98 0.96
N ILE A 147 -6.70 1.68 1.00
CA ILE A 147 -7.22 0.54 1.77
C ILE A 147 -6.65 -0.77 1.25
N SER A 148 -6.57 -0.96 -0.07
CA SER A 148 -6.04 -2.17 -0.68
C SER A 148 -4.54 -2.33 -0.47
N MET A 149 -3.77 -1.25 -0.63
CA MET A 149 -2.33 -1.24 -0.37
C MET A 149 -2.04 -1.53 1.10
N SER A 150 -2.85 -1.00 2.03
CA SER A 150 -2.65 -1.19 3.47
C SER A 150 -2.93 -2.61 3.93
N PHE A 151 -4.00 -3.25 3.44
CA PHE A 151 -4.28 -4.65 3.74
C PHE A 151 -3.21 -5.58 3.16
N LEU A 152 -2.75 -5.32 1.94
CA LEU A 152 -1.62 -6.06 1.36
C LEU A 152 -0.35 -5.86 2.18
N THR A 153 -0.04 -4.62 2.57
CA THR A 153 1.15 -4.29 3.37
C THR A 153 1.14 -5.06 4.69
N ALA A 154 0.06 -5.00 5.45
CA ALA A 154 -0.08 -5.72 6.72
C ALA A 154 0.11 -7.23 6.54
N THR A 155 -0.52 -7.80 5.49
CA THR A 155 -0.42 -9.22 5.17
C THR A 155 1.01 -9.63 4.85
N VAL A 156 1.70 -8.90 3.96
CA VAL A 156 3.06 -9.20 3.54
C VAL A 156 4.04 -9.06 4.71
N VAL A 157 3.88 -8.02 5.53
CA VAL A 157 4.72 -7.82 6.72
C VAL A 157 4.58 -8.99 7.69
N ARG A 158 3.35 -9.40 7.99
CA ARG A 158 3.08 -10.48 8.95
C ARG A 158 3.48 -11.87 8.46
N TYR A 159 3.18 -12.21 7.20
CA TYR A 159 3.31 -13.58 6.71
C TYR A 159 4.57 -13.85 5.89
N ILE A 160 5.25 -12.81 5.43
CA ILE A 160 6.46 -12.96 4.59
C ILE A 160 7.65 -12.32 5.29
N ILE A 161 7.61 -11.00 5.54
CA ILE A 161 8.78 -10.26 6.02
C ILE A 161 9.19 -10.69 7.43
N LEU A 162 8.27 -10.67 8.40
CA LEU A 162 8.58 -11.02 9.79
C LEU A 162 9.09 -12.46 9.94
N PRO A 163 8.42 -13.49 9.37
CA PRO A 163 8.92 -14.86 9.40
C PRO A 163 10.31 -15.02 8.78
N ASP A 164 10.60 -14.30 7.69
CA ASP A 164 11.91 -14.38 7.04
C ASP A 164 13.02 -13.73 7.88
N GLU A 165 12.76 -12.61 8.56
CA GLU A 165 13.72 -12.02 9.50
C GLU A 165 14.00 -12.94 10.71
N VAL A 166 12.96 -13.63 11.22
CA VAL A 166 13.11 -14.61 12.31
C VAL A 166 13.94 -15.82 11.85
N LYS A 167 13.68 -16.36 10.64
CA LYS A 167 14.44 -17.50 10.10
C LYS A 167 15.92 -17.20 9.94
N ILE A 168 16.27 -15.96 9.59
CA ILE A 168 17.66 -15.52 9.39
C ILE A 168 18.32 -15.09 10.72
N GLY A 169 17.59 -15.14 11.84
CA GLY A 169 18.12 -14.86 13.18
C GLY A 169 18.42 -13.38 13.43
N ARG A 170 17.73 -12.47 12.73
CA ARG A 170 17.98 -11.02 12.84
C ARG A 170 17.07 -10.34 13.86
N GLU A 171 17.57 -9.22 14.37
CA GLU A 171 16.79 -8.34 15.25
C GLU A 171 15.66 -7.66 14.45
N HIS A 172 14.43 -8.12 14.67
CA HIS A 172 13.22 -7.62 14.03
C HIS A 172 12.42 -6.68 14.94
N GLY A 173 12.96 -6.31 16.10
CA GLY A 173 12.32 -5.41 17.07
C GLY A 173 12.02 -4.02 16.48
N HIS A 174 12.86 -3.55 15.56
CA HIS A 174 12.67 -2.28 14.87
C HIS A 174 11.36 -2.20 14.06
N MET A 175 10.84 -3.33 13.55
CA MET A 175 9.56 -3.37 12.82
C MET A 175 8.34 -3.10 13.71
N PHE A 176 8.54 -3.08 15.03
CA PHE A 176 7.52 -2.75 16.04
C PHE A 176 7.67 -1.34 16.60
N LEU A 177 8.58 -0.53 16.04
CA LEU A 177 8.64 0.90 16.35
C LEU A 177 7.37 1.60 15.88
N PHE A 178 7.04 2.71 16.55
CA PHE A 178 5.79 3.43 16.32
C PHE A 178 5.52 3.74 14.83
N HIS A 179 6.48 4.36 14.13
CA HIS A 179 6.30 4.74 12.72
C HIS A 179 6.14 3.52 11.80
N GLU A 180 6.92 2.45 12.04
CA GLU A 180 6.80 1.17 11.33
C GLU A 180 5.42 0.53 11.57
N GLN A 181 4.90 0.61 12.80
CA GLN A 181 3.55 0.14 13.10
C GLN A 181 2.48 0.99 12.42
N ILE A 182 2.66 2.31 12.30
CA ILE A 182 1.72 3.16 11.58
C ILE A 182 1.62 2.73 10.11
N MET A 183 2.76 2.54 9.43
CA MET A 183 2.80 2.13 8.02
C MET A 183 2.40 0.67 7.78
N HIS A 184 2.75 -0.25 8.69
CA HIS A 184 2.49 -1.68 8.51
C HIS A 184 1.08 -2.10 8.94
N ASN A 185 0.53 -1.49 9.98
CA ASN A 185 -0.69 -1.97 10.63
C ASN A 185 -1.77 -0.90 10.73
N PHE A 186 -1.47 0.28 11.30
CA PHE A 186 -2.52 1.26 11.58
C PHE A 186 -3.15 1.85 10.33
N ALA A 187 -2.41 1.99 9.22
CA ALA A 187 -3.02 2.41 7.96
C ALA A 187 -4.19 1.49 7.55
N ALA A 188 -4.04 0.18 7.70
CA ALA A 188 -5.11 -0.78 7.41
C ALA A 188 -6.28 -0.63 8.39
N ILE A 189 -5.99 -0.40 9.67
CA ILE A 189 -7.03 -0.17 10.69
C ILE A 189 -7.79 1.12 10.43
N PHE A 190 -7.10 2.22 10.09
CA PHE A 190 -7.71 3.51 9.83
C PHE A 190 -8.63 3.46 8.61
N PHE A 191 -8.16 2.86 7.50
CA PHE A 191 -8.99 2.69 6.31
C PHE A 191 -10.16 1.72 6.54
N ALA A 192 -9.96 0.63 7.29
CA ALA A 192 -11.03 -0.30 7.63
C ALA A 192 -12.10 0.36 8.51
N PHE A 193 -11.67 1.14 9.52
CA PHE A 193 -12.57 1.90 10.37
C PHE A 193 -13.38 2.91 9.55
N GLU A 194 -12.71 3.64 8.66
CA GLU A 194 -13.35 4.56 7.72
C GLU A 194 -14.40 3.85 6.85
N MET A 195 -14.05 2.70 6.25
CA MET A 195 -14.96 1.92 5.42
C MET A 195 -16.22 1.51 6.18
N LEU A 196 -16.07 1.06 7.43
CA LEU A 196 -17.18 0.54 8.24
C LEU A 196 -18.11 1.65 8.74
N ILE A 197 -17.58 2.84 9.01
CA ILE A 197 -18.34 3.98 9.53
C ILE A 197 -18.99 4.79 8.40
N VAL A 198 -18.24 5.12 7.35
CA VAL A 198 -18.73 5.94 6.23
C VAL A 198 -19.56 5.12 5.25
N GLN A 199 -19.29 3.82 5.12
CA GLN A 199 -19.97 2.90 4.21
C GLN A 199 -19.98 3.41 2.76
N PRO A 200 -18.80 3.72 2.17
CA PRO A 200 -18.71 4.24 0.82
C PRO A 200 -19.29 3.24 -0.19
N ASP A 201 -19.86 3.74 -1.28
CA ASP A 201 -20.43 2.92 -2.35
C ASP A 201 -19.32 2.36 -3.25
N LEU A 202 -18.71 1.26 -2.78
CA LEU A 202 -17.65 0.56 -3.50
C LEU A 202 -18.22 -0.20 -4.72
N GLN A 203 -17.57 -0.03 -5.87
CA GLN A 203 -17.89 -0.73 -7.12
C GLN A 203 -16.75 -1.67 -7.52
N PRO A 204 -17.03 -2.84 -8.13
CA PRO A 204 -15.98 -3.78 -8.52
C PRO A 204 -15.01 -3.16 -9.54
N ASP A 205 -15.50 -2.26 -10.40
CA ASP A 205 -14.73 -1.53 -11.39
C ASP A 205 -13.55 -0.73 -10.80
N PHE A 206 -13.65 -0.29 -9.55
CA PHE A 206 -12.57 0.45 -8.89
C PHE A 206 -11.33 -0.41 -8.60
N ALA A 207 -11.39 -1.73 -8.79
CA ALA A 207 -10.22 -2.62 -8.74
C ALA A 207 -9.10 -2.17 -9.69
N ILE A 208 -9.45 -1.47 -10.78
CA ILE A 208 -8.49 -0.89 -11.71
C ILE A 208 -7.50 0.08 -11.02
N PHE A 209 -7.92 0.79 -9.97
CA PHE A 209 -7.03 1.68 -9.24
C PHE A 209 -5.99 0.90 -8.44
N GLY A 210 -6.32 -0.30 -7.96
CA GLY A 210 -5.33 -1.20 -7.35
C GLY A 210 -4.25 -1.61 -8.34
N LEU A 211 -4.65 -1.97 -9.57
CA LEU A 211 -3.70 -2.27 -10.66
C LEU A 211 -2.84 -1.04 -11.01
N LEU A 212 -3.48 0.13 -11.17
CA LEU A 212 -2.80 1.38 -11.49
C LEU A 212 -1.73 1.72 -10.46
N PHE A 213 -2.06 1.73 -9.17
CA PHE A 213 -1.09 2.06 -8.12
C PHE A 213 0.01 1.01 -7.96
N GLY A 214 -0.29 -0.26 -8.20
CA GLY A 214 0.74 -1.29 -8.29
C GLY A 214 1.75 -1.01 -9.40
N VAL A 215 1.26 -0.72 -10.61
CA VAL A 215 2.10 -0.37 -11.77
C VAL A 215 2.88 0.93 -11.53
N LEU A 216 2.27 1.94 -10.92
CA LEU A 216 2.94 3.19 -10.55
C LEU A 216 4.10 2.94 -9.58
N TYR A 217 3.89 2.12 -8.54
CA TYR A 217 4.95 1.79 -7.60
C TYR A 217 6.10 1.02 -8.26
N ILE A 218 5.78 0.04 -9.11
CA ILE A 218 6.80 -0.73 -9.83
C ILE A 218 7.59 0.18 -10.77
N SER A 219 6.91 1.05 -11.51
CA SER A 219 7.55 2.02 -12.40
C SER A 219 8.48 2.95 -11.62
N PHE A 220 8.04 3.43 -10.46
CA PHE A 220 8.86 4.21 -9.54
C PHE A 220 10.09 3.43 -9.05
N ALA A 221 9.94 2.16 -8.65
CA ALA A 221 11.04 1.34 -8.17
C ALA A 221 12.09 1.09 -9.26
N TYR A 222 11.65 0.86 -10.50
CA TYR A 222 12.55 0.74 -11.65
C TYR A 222 13.25 2.07 -11.96
N GLN A 223 12.53 3.19 -11.94
CA GLN A 223 13.14 4.50 -12.15
C GLN A 223 14.18 4.83 -11.07
N LEU A 224 13.89 4.51 -9.81
CA LEU A 224 14.84 4.64 -8.71
C LEU A 224 16.08 3.79 -8.97
N ALA A 225 15.92 2.50 -9.33
CA ALA A 225 17.05 1.60 -9.54
C ALA A 225 17.97 2.07 -10.68
N TYR A 226 17.41 2.49 -11.83
CA TYR A 226 18.19 2.83 -13.02
C TYR A 226 18.76 4.26 -13.02
N PHE A 227 18.10 5.23 -12.38
CA PHE A 227 18.47 6.65 -12.53
C PHE A 227 18.99 7.33 -11.26
N SER A 228 18.72 6.81 -10.06
CA SER A 228 19.02 7.55 -8.82
C SER A 228 19.67 6.74 -7.71
N GLY A 229 19.20 5.52 -7.47
CA GLY A 229 19.59 4.70 -6.33
C GLY A 229 20.58 3.58 -6.64
N GLY A 230 20.50 2.96 -7.83
CA GLY A 230 21.32 1.78 -8.15
C GLY A 230 20.89 0.51 -7.40
N TYR A 231 19.70 0.50 -6.79
CA TYR A 231 19.19 -0.62 -6.00
C TYR A 231 17.67 -0.77 -6.10
N PHE A 232 17.19 -1.98 -5.82
CA PHE A 232 15.79 -2.29 -5.55
C PHE A 232 15.57 -2.49 -4.06
N VAL A 233 14.50 -1.90 -3.53
CA VAL A 233 14.08 -2.10 -2.12
C VAL A 233 13.67 -3.55 -1.87
N TYR A 234 13.05 -4.19 -2.85
CA TYR A 234 12.59 -5.56 -2.74
C TYR A 234 13.28 -6.44 -3.77
N SER A 235 13.80 -7.58 -3.31
CA SER A 235 14.52 -8.54 -4.16
C SER A 235 13.66 -9.09 -5.29
N PHE A 236 12.35 -9.23 -5.09
CA PHE A 236 11.41 -9.69 -6.11
C PHE A 236 11.21 -8.71 -7.27
N LEU A 237 11.60 -7.44 -7.12
CA LEU A 237 11.58 -6.43 -8.19
C LEU A 237 12.86 -6.44 -9.02
N HIS A 238 13.91 -7.13 -8.56
CA HIS A 238 15.15 -7.23 -9.31
C HIS A 238 14.89 -7.97 -10.65
N PRO A 239 15.49 -7.57 -11.79
CA PRO A 239 15.19 -8.15 -13.11
C PRO A 239 15.91 -9.48 -13.43
N LYS A 240 16.94 -9.87 -12.66
CA LYS A 240 17.69 -11.12 -12.90
C LYS A 240 16.91 -12.42 -12.66
N PRO A 241 16.04 -12.54 -11.65
CA PRO A 241 15.16 -13.70 -11.54
C PRO A 241 14.19 -13.75 -12.73
N LYS A 242 14.06 -14.91 -13.37
CA LYS A 242 13.08 -15.17 -14.45
C LYS A 242 11.63 -14.82 -14.08
N ILE A 243 11.35 -14.75 -12.78
CA ILE A 243 10.03 -14.52 -12.20
C ILE A 243 9.75 -13.02 -12.00
N ALA A 244 10.71 -12.11 -12.27
CA ALA A 244 10.53 -10.67 -12.06
C ALA A 244 9.28 -10.06 -12.74
N PRO A 245 8.94 -10.38 -14.01
CA PRO A 245 7.69 -9.92 -14.61
C PRO A 245 6.46 -10.44 -13.88
N ILE A 246 6.50 -11.70 -13.39
CA ILE A 246 5.41 -12.32 -12.63
C ILE A 246 5.22 -11.62 -11.30
N PHE A 247 6.29 -11.22 -10.61
CA PHE A 247 6.19 -10.47 -9.37
C PHE A 247 5.64 -9.06 -9.57
N ALA A 248 6.00 -8.39 -10.67
CA ALA A 248 5.43 -7.10 -11.04
C ALA A 248 3.90 -7.21 -11.25
N VAL A 249 3.45 -8.17 -12.06
CA VAL A 249 2.00 -8.43 -12.25
C VAL A 249 1.36 -8.87 -10.94
N GLY A 250 2.04 -9.72 -10.17
CA GLY A 250 1.57 -10.29 -8.92
C GLY A 250 1.29 -9.23 -7.86
N LEU A 251 2.18 -8.24 -7.71
CA LEU A 251 1.97 -7.11 -6.79
C LEU A 251 0.74 -6.30 -7.18
N ALA A 252 0.66 -5.84 -8.44
CA ALA A 252 -0.46 -5.04 -8.92
C ALA A 252 -1.79 -5.80 -8.80
N SER A 253 -1.80 -7.07 -9.22
CA SER A 253 -2.98 -7.94 -9.15
C SER A 253 -3.40 -8.23 -7.72
N SER A 254 -2.44 -8.35 -6.79
CA SER A 254 -2.71 -8.56 -5.38
C SER A 254 -3.42 -7.34 -4.76
N ILE A 255 -2.99 -6.11 -5.08
CA ILE A 255 -3.70 -4.90 -4.61
C ILE A 255 -5.15 -4.91 -5.10
N ALA A 256 -5.38 -5.22 -6.38
CA ALA A 256 -6.72 -5.34 -6.94
C ALA A 256 -7.54 -6.47 -6.30
N LEU A 257 -6.92 -7.62 -5.98
CA LEU A 257 -7.58 -8.72 -5.30
C LEU A 257 -8.01 -8.34 -3.87
N PHE A 258 -7.14 -7.66 -3.11
CA PHE A 258 -7.47 -7.15 -1.79
C PHE A 258 -8.63 -6.15 -1.85
N TYR A 259 -8.65 -5.28 -2.86
CA TYR A 259 -9.80 -4.41 -3.13
C TYR A 259 -11.09 -5.21 -3.33
N LEU A 260 -11.09 -6.20 -4.25
CA LEU A 260 -12.27 -7.01 -4.56
C LEU A 260 -12.77 -7.79 -3.35
N GLY A 261 -11.86 -8.26 -2.49
CA GLY A 261 -12.21 -8.88 -1.21
C GLY A 261 -12.97 -7.90 -0.30
N LEU A 262 -12.46 -6.68 -0.13
CA LEU A 262 -13.11 -5.63 0.67
C LEU A 262 -14.46 -5.20 0.09
N TRP A 263 -14.54 -5.02 -1.23
CA TRP A 263 -15.79 -4.78 -1.94
C TRP A 263 -16.81 -5.91 -1.70
N THR A 264 -16.38 -7.17 -1.70
CA THR A 264 -17.27 -8.30 -1.39
C THR A 264 -17.84 -8.17 0.02
N VAL A 265 -17.08 -7.65 0.99
CA VAL A 265 -17.57 -7.42 2.36
C VAL A 265 -18.66 -6.35 2.41
N THR A 266 -18.63 -5.34 1.53
CA THR A 266 -19.71 -4.33 1.44
C THR A 266 -20.96 -4.85 0.75
N ARG A 267 -20.92 -6.01 0.06
CA ARG A 267 -22.15 -6.63 -0.49
C ARG A 267 -23.08 -7.15 0.61
N PHE A 268 -22.58 -7.32 1.83
CA PHE A 268 -23.37 -7.68 3.00
C PHE A 268 -24.04 -6.47 3.69
N ASN A 269 -24.19 -5.32 3.02
CA ASN A 269 -24.79 -4.09 3.60
C ASN A 269 -26.20 -4.25 4.22
N GLY A 270 -26.93 -5.33 3.94
CA GLY A 270 -28.16 -5.68 4.68
C GLY A 270 -27.93 -6.15 6.13
N TYR A 271 -26.68 -6.51 6.45
CA TYR A 271 -26.22 -7.03 7.73
C TYR A 271 -24.93 -6.33 8.14
N ASN A 272 -25.01 -5.03 8.45
CA ASN A 272 -23.84 -4.22 8.83
C ASN A 272 -22.94 -4.91 9.87
N TRP A 273 -23.52 -5.56 10.88
CA TRP A 273 -22.78 -6.31 11.90
C TRP A 273 -21.88 -7.42 11.33
N LEU A 274 -22.28 -8.06 10.23
CA LEU A 274 -21.50 -9.12 9.58
C LEU A 274 -20.26 -8.53 8.91
N SER A 275 -20.39 -7.38 8.23
CA SER A 275 -19.24 -6.65 7.66
C SER A 275 -18.24 -6.27 8.75
N TRP A 276 -18.71 -5.83 9.93
CA TRP A 276 -17.85 -5.56 11.09
C TRP A 276 -17.09 -6.81 11.54
N ILE A 277 -17.77 -7.95 11.71
CA ILE A 277 -17.12 -9.21 12.12
C ILE A 277 -16.06 -9.66 11.12
N ILE A 278 -16.39 -9.64 9.82
CA ILE A 278 -15.47 -10.07 8.77
C ILE A 278 -14.23 -9.16 8.75
N ILE A 279 -14.40 -7.84 8.80
CA ILE A 279 -13.28 -6.89 8.76
C ILE A 279 -12.43 -6.99 10.04
N ILE A 280 -13.04 -7.06 11.22
CA ILE A 280 -12.29 -7.24 12.48
C ILE A 280 -11.52 -8.56 12.45
N GLY A 281 -12.16 -9.65 12.01
CA GLY A 281 -11.53 -10.95 11.82
C GLY A 281 -10.33 -10.86 10.86
N TRP A 282 -10.51 -10.24 9.69
CA TRP A 282 -9.44 -10.05 8.71
C TRP A 282 -8.28 -9.22 9.30
N LEU A 283 -8.56 -8.08 9.92
CA LEU A 283 -7.54 -7.25 10.58
C LEU A 283 -6.78 -8.05 11.65
N SER A 284 -7.48 -8.84 12.47
CA SER A 284 -6.85 -9.69 13.49
C SER A 284 -5.91 -10.75 12.91
N LEU A 285 -6.13 -11.15 11.66
CA LEU A 285 -5.31 -12.10 10.92
C LEU A 285 -4.14 -11.46 10.19
N ILE A 286 -4.15 -10.16 9.90
CA ILE A 286 -3.06 -9.52 9.12
C ILE A 286 -2.21 -8.56 9.95
N VAL A 287 -2.77 -7.95 10.99
CA VAL A 287 -2.04 -7.01 11.85
C VAL A 287 -1.22 -7.77 12.89
N GLN A 288 -0.02 -7.26 13.20
CA GLN A 288 0.82 -7.80 14.27
C GLN A 288 1.54 -6.69 15.05
N PHE A 289 1.19 -6.54 16.33
CA PHE A 289 1.72 -5.48 17.21
C PHE A 289 2.88 -5.90 18.11
N ARG A 290 3.20 -7.20 18.16
CA ARG A 290 4.25 -7.72 19.05
C ARG A 290 5.17 -8.69 18.29
N PRO A 291 6.49 -8.68 18.59
CA PRO A 291 7.40 -9.66 18.03
C PRO A 291 7.01 -11.06 18.49
N VAL A 292 7.21 -12.05 17.61
CA VAL A 292 7.16 -13.45 18.01
C VAL A 292 8.39 -13.67 18.89
N LYS A 293 8.20 -14.13 20.14
CA LYS A 293 9.34 -14.50 20.98
C LYS A 293 10.10 -15.60 20.24
N SER A 294 11.33 -15.32 19.82
CA SER A 294 12.25 -16.39 19.47
C SER A 294 12.43 -17.19 20.75
N ASN A 295 11.91 -18.42 20.80
CA ASN A 295 12.43 -19.39 21.74
C ASN A 295 13.89 -19.56 21.34
N HIS A 296 14.78 -18.81 21.98
CA HIS A 296 16.17 -19.20 22.06
C HIS A 296 16.12 -20.63 22.60
N TYR A 297 16.46 -21.60 21.76
CA TYR A 297 16.93 -22.88 22.24
C TYR A 297 18.12 -22.55 23.14
N ASN A 298 17.87 -22.57 24.45
CA ASN A 298 18.94 -22.69 25.41
C ASN A 298 19.64 -24.01 25.11
N SER A 299 20.96 -23.90 24.90
CA SER A 299 21.98 -24.96 24.91
C SER A 299 21.80 -26.12 23.94
#